data_AF-A0A261AZJ8-F1
#
_entry.id   AF-A0A261AZJ8-F1
#
_cell.length_a   1.000
_cell.length_b   1.000
_cell.length_c   1.000
_cell.angle_alpha   90.00
_cell.angle_beta   90.00
_cell.angle_gamma   90.00
#
_symmetry.space_group_name_H-M   'P 1'
#
loop_
_entity.id
_entity.type
_entity.pdbx_description
1 polymer ?
#
loop_
_entity_poly.entity_id
_entity_poly.type
_entity_poly.pdbx_seq_one_letter_code
_entity_poly.pdbx_strand_id
1 'polypeptide(L)'
;MSNLVVDQKILPDISKPQWDQATYSGRARHFFSSTNPLTLFSSHARQEQCREIVTNYRKGIISPTLTVSELWKAKTLYDSTFHPDSGEKMFFLGRMSAQMPGNMVITGMLLSLYRTFPGVVFSHWINQSFNAVVNYTNRSGNSKAEVTEGMELRDENGELVGKSRKMAILSIAQVTLSRIAMAMPYMVATPIIMNRITRTAYYRTSPWMQKYSEIPIQTLLAGAGLYFTTPLCCALFPQKSCVEVSEMSDLVINQKHRPDISKPQWDQRTYYGRVRHFFTLTNPLTLFSSEARQERCRQIVVDYKHGIISPTLTVSELWKAKTLYDSTFHPDSGEKMFFLGRMSAQMPGNMLINGMLLSLYRTFPGVVFSHWINQSFNAVVNYTNRSGNSKASNERLLLSYLCATGGAMSGALALNAMVKNKNSVAARLVPFAAVALANCINIPMIRSNEVTEGMELRDENGELVGRSRQMAILSIAQVTLSRIGMAMPDMVMTPIIMNRITRTMYYRTRPWMKYSEYPIQTMLAGMALFFTTPMCCALFPQKTAVEVTKLEASVQKEIFSRADAPEVVFYNKGL
;
A
#
# COMPACT_ATOMS: atom_id res chain seq x y z
N MET A 1 3.21 3.56 -57.38
CA MET A 1 3.35 2.16 -56.92
C MET A 1 1.99 1.72 -56.44
N SER A 2 1.44 0.66 -57.02
CA SER A 2 0.21 0.04 -56.54
C SER A 2 0.39 -0.36 -55.07
N ASN A 3 -0.55 0.04 -54.21
CA ASN A 3 -0.60 -0.39 -52.80
C ASN A 3 -1.15 -1.83 -52.66
N LEU A 4 -1.05 -2.63 -53.73
CA LEU A 4 -1.48 -4.01 -53.77
C LEU A 4 -0.47 -4.87 -53.00
N VAL A 5 -0.99 -5.87 -52.31
CA VAL A 5 -0.21 -6.80 -51.50
C VAL A 5 0.73 -7.63 -52.37
N VAL A 6 0.27 -8.03 -53.56
CA VAL A 6 1.04 -8.82 -54.53
C VAL A 6 2.27 -8.08 -55.10
N ASP A 7 2.25 -6.74 -55.08
CA ASP A 7 3.32 -5.91 -55.62
C ASP A 7 4.37 -5.51 -54.55
N GLN A 8 4.19 -5.94 -53.29
CA GLN A 8 5.12 -5.63 -52.21
C GLN A 8 6.35 -6.55 -52.25
N LYS A 9 7.56 -5.95 -52.19
CA LYS A 9 8.82 -6.70 -52.07
C LYS A 9 8.90 -7.54 -50.80
N ILE A 10 8.24 -7.09 -49.74
CA ILE A 10 8.14 -7.77 -48.45
C ILE A 10 6.66 -7.83 -48.10
N LEU A 11 6.13 -9.04 -47.97
CA LEU A 11 4.73 -9.24 -47.60
C LEU A 11 4.47 -8.74 -46.17
N PRO A 12 3.36 -8.03 -45.91
CA PRO A 12 2.99 -7.62 -44.56
C PRO A 12 2.87 -8.81 -43.60
N ASP A 13 3.65 -8.79 -42.52
CA ASP A 13 3.57 -9.82 -41.48
C ASP A 13 2.38 -9.54 -40.54
N ILE A 14 1.27 -10.24 -40.80
CA ILE A 14 0.05 -10.12 -39.99
C ILE A 14 0.06 -10.96 -38.70
N SER A 15 1.15 -11.71 -38.44
CA SER A 15 1.37 -12.38 -37.15
C SER A 15 1.81 -11.38 -36.08
N LYS A 16 2.40 -10.25 -36.49
CA LYS A 16 2.84 -9.17 -35.62
C LYS A 16 1.80 -8.03 -35.58
N PRO A 17 1.81 -7.21 -34.51
CA PRO A 17 1.00 -6.00 -34.46
C PRO A 17 1.34 -5.04 -35.60
N GLN A 18 0.34 -4.33 -36.13
CA GLN A 18 0.51 -3.34 -37.20
C GLN A 18 1.48 -2.20 -36.83
N TRP A 19 1.47 -1.81 -35.56
CA TRP A 19 2.29 -0.73 -35.03
C TRP A 19 3.28 -1.27 -34.01
N ASP A 20 4.44 -0.64 -33.94
CA ASP A 20 5.46 -0.95 -32.95
C ASP A 20 4.91 -0.85 -31.51
N GLN A 21 5.05 -1.91 -30.73
CA GLN A 21 4.56 -1.97 -29.35
C GLN A 21 5.61 -1.47 -28.34
N ALA A 22 6.86 -1.24 -28.75
CA ALA A 22 7.89 -0.67 -27.88
C ALA A 22 7.64 0.82 -27.60
N THR A 23 7.15 1.55 -28.60
CA THR A 23 6.80 2.98 -28.47
C THR A 23 5.38 3.20 -27.93
N TYR A 24 5.21 4.23 -27.08
CA TYR A 24 3.89 4.62 -26.57
C TYR A 24 2.92 4.98 -27.70
N SER A 25 3.39 5.69 -28.74
CA SER A 25 2.57 6.11 -29.87
C SER A 25 2.04 4.92 -30.68
N GLY A 26 2.85 3.88 -30.88
CA GLY A 26 2.41 2.66 -31.56
C GLY A 26 1.43 1.84 -30.72
N ARG A 27 1.65 1.73 -29.40
CA ARG A 27 0.66 1.13 -28.47
C ARG A 27 -0.66 1.88 -28.47
N ALA A 28 -0.63 3.22 -28.44
CA ALA A 28 -1.83 4.04 -28.47
C ALA A 28 -2.63 3.78 -29.76
N ARG A 29 -1.97 3.79 -30.93
CA ARG A 29 -2.63 3.48 -32.22
C ARG A 29 -3.25 2.08 -32.22
N HIS A 30 -2.55 1.09 -31.66
CA HIS A 30 -3.08 -0.26 -31.50
C HIS A 30 -4.38 -0.27 -30.68
N PHE A 31 -4.38 0.34 -29.49
CA PHE A 31 -5.60 0.38 -28.67
C PHE A 31 -6.72 1.21 -29.29
N PHE A 32 -6.43 2.33 -29.96
CA PHE A 32 -7.45 3.10 -30.69
C PHE A 32 -8.14 2.27 -31.78
N SER A 33 -7.39 1.40 -32.45
CA SER A 33 -7.94 0.48 -33.45
C SER A 33 -8.77 -0.64 -32.79
N SER A 34 -8.27 -1.23 -31.71
CA SER A 34 -8.91 -2.37 -31.02
C SER A 34 -10.18 -1.97 -30.26
N THR A 35 -10.25 -0.76 -29.71
CA THR A 35 -11.43 -0.26 -28.99
C THR A 35 -12.37 0.55 -29.88
N ASN A 36 -12.17 0.55 -31.21
CA ASN A 36 -13.00 1.33 -32.11
C ASN A 36 -14.45 0.83 -32.08
N PRO A 37 -15.42 1.64 -31.61
CA PRO A 37 -16.81 1.22 -31.47
C PRO A 37 -17.50 0.94 -32.81
N LEU A 38 -17.01 1.48 -33.92
CA LEU A 38 -17.58 1.24 -35.24
C LEU A 38 -17.47 -0.22 -35.67
N THR A 39 -16.45 -0.93 -35.18
CA THR A 39 -16.27 -2.36 -35.48
C THR A 39 -17.37 -3.22 -34.87
N LEU A 40 -17.99 -2.74 -33.78
CA LEU A 40 -19.06 -3.43 -33.07
C LEU A 40 -20.33 -3.55 -33.93
N PHE A 41 -20.62 -2.53 -34.74
CA PHE A 41 -21.82 -2.44 -35.57
C PHE A 41 -21.64 -3.00 -36.99
N SER A 42 -20.57 -3.74 -37.23
CA SER A 42 -20.32 -4.40 -38.52
C SER A 42 -21.32 -5.54 -38.77
N SER A 43 -21.76 -5.70 -40.02
CA SER A 43 -22.67 -6.78 -40.40
C SER A 43 -22.00 -8.15 -40.36
N HIS A 44 -22.80 -9.21 -40.17
CA HIS A 44 -22.30 -10.59 -40.16
C HIS A 44 -21.56 -10.95 -41.46
N ALA A 45 -22.12 -10.56 -42.61
CA ALA A 45 -21.50 -10.79 -43.92
C ALA A 45 -20.13 -10.14 -44.03
N ARG A 46 -19.97 -8.91 -43.52
CA ARG A 46 -18.68 -8.21 -43.52
C ARG A 46 -17.66 -8.87 -42.59
N GLN A 47 -18.09 -9.34 -41.42
CA GLN A 47 -17.22 -10.06 -40.48
C GLN A 47 -16.67 -11.35 -41.11
N GLU A 48 -17.51 -12.13 -41.80
CA GLU A 48 -17.08 -13.38 -42.43
C GLU A 48 -16.16 -13.12 -43.65
N GLN A 49 -16.48 -12.11 -44.47
CA GLN A 49 -15.60 -11.69 -45.56
C GLN A 49 -14.19 -11.31 -45.06
N CYS A 50 -14.10 -10.55 -43.96
CA CYS A 50 -12.81 -10.20 -43.39
C CYS A 50 -12.08 -11.42 -42.80
N ARG A 51 -12.80 -12.40 -42.24
CA ARG A 51 -12.24 -13.68 -41.79
C ARG A 51 -11.66 -14.49 -42.93
N GLU A 52 -12.37 -14.59 -44.05
CA GLU A 52 -11.87 -15.25 -45.26
C GLU A 52 -10.60 -14.59 -45.79
N ILE A 53 -10.57 -13.26 -45.89
CA ILE A 53 -9.38 -12.50 -46.33
C ILE A 53 -8.17 -12.83 -45.43
N VAL A 54 -8.34 -12.79 -44.11
CA VAL A 54 -7.25 -13.06 -43.16
C VAL A 54 -6.81 -14.53 -43.20
N THR A 55 -7.76 -15.45 -43.31
CA THR A 55 -7.47 -16.90 -43.33
C THR A 55 -6.78 -17.31 -44.64
N ASN A 56 -7.24 -16.77 -45.78
CA ASN A 56 -6.61 -16.99 -47.08
C ASN A 56 -5.19 -16.42 -47.11
N TYR A 57 -4.99 -15.21 -46.58
CA TYR A 57 -3.67 -14.62 -46.47
C TYR A 57 -2.72 -15.45 -45.60
N ARG A 58 -3.19 -15.97 -44.44
CA ARG A 58 -2.41 -16.89 -43.60
C ARG A 58 -2.03 -18.20 -44.31
N LYS A 59 -2.85 -18.64 -45.26
CA LYS A 59 -2.60 -19.83 -46.11
C LYS A 59 -1.75 -19.51 -47.35
N GLY A 60 -1.32 -18.26 -47.54
CA GLY A 60 -0.57 -17.83 -48.72
C GLY A 60 -1.41 -17.55 -49.97
N ILE A 61 -2.74 -17.56 -49.87
CA ILE A 61 -3.67 -17.28 -50.98
C ILE A 61 -3.96 -15.77 -50.98
N ILE A 62 -3.32 -15.02 -51.88
CA ILE A 62 -3.42 -13.56 -51.97
C ILE A 62 -4.26 -13.17 -53.20
N SER A 63 -5.34 -12.41 -52.99
CA SER A 63 -6.14 -11.88 -54.10
C SER A 63 -5.35 -10.80 -54.86
N PRO A 64 -5.36 -10.79 -56.21
CA PRO A 64 -4.63 -9.82 -57.03
C PRO A 64 -5.13 -8.38 -56.85
N THR A 65 -6.34 -8.18 -56.33
CA THR A 65 -6.94 -6.86 -56.08
C THR A 65 -6.79 -6.38 -54.64
N LEU A 66 -6.22 -7.18 -53.74
CA LEU A 66 -6.14 -6.85 -52.31
C LEU A 66 -5.08 -5.79 -52.04
N THR A 67 -5.48 -4.68 -51.42
CA THR A 67 -4.54 -3.64 -50.97
C THR A 67 -4.03 -3.90 -49.55
N VAL A 68 -2.84 -3.37 -49.23
CA VAL A 68 -2.26 -3.45 -47.87
C VAL A 68 -3.18 -2.81 -46.83
N SER A 69 -3.87 -1.72 -47.18
CA SER A 69 -4.83 -1.05 -46.28
C SER A 69 -6.06 -1.94 -45.99
N GLU A 70 -6.58 -2.62 -47.01
CA GLU A 70 -7.70 -3.53 -46.86
C GLU A 70 -7.34 -4.76 -46.04
N LEU A 71 -6.13 -5.30 -46.23
CA LEU A 71 -5.61 -6.40 -45.42
C LEU A 71 -5.57 -6.03 -43.93
N TRP A 72 -5.02 -4.86 -43.59
CA TRP A 72 -4.99 -4.39 -42.20
C TRP A 72 -6.38 -4.07 -41.64
N LYS A 73 -7.28 -3.48 -42.43
CA LYS A 73 -8.69 -3.26 -42.02
C LYS A 73 -9.42 -4.57 -41.77
N ALA A 74 -9.23 -5.57 -42.64
CA ALA A 74 -9.79 -6.90 -42.48
C ALA A 74 -9.24 -7.58 -41.22
N LYS A 75 -7.93 -7.45 -40.98
CA LYS A 75 -7.30 -7.92 -39.75
C LYS A 75 -7.84 -7.25 -38.49
N THR A 76 -7.97 -5.92 -38.47
CA THR A 76 -8.54 -5.21 -37.32
C THR A 76 -9.96 -5.68 -37.00
N LEU A 77 -10.80 -5.90 -38.03
CA LEU A 77 -12.15 -6.41 -37.81
C LEU A 77 -12.17 -7.87 -37.37
N TYR A 78 -11.26 -8.69 -37.90
CA TYR A 78 -11.08 -10.07 -37.49
C TYR A 78 -10.66 -10.16 -36.02
N ASP A 79 -9.59 -9.46 -35.62
CA ASP A 79 -9.06 -9.46 -34.26
C ASP A 79 -10.06 -8.88 -33.23
N SER A 80 -10.96 -7.98 -33.64
CA SER A 80 -12.00 -7.44 -32.76
C SER A 80 -13.23 -8.33 -32.62
N THR A 81 -13.40 -9.32 -33.52
CA THR A 81 -14.61 -10.16 -33.62
C THR A 81 -14.37 -11.60 -33.19
N PHE A 82 -13.19 -12.15 -33.49
CA PHE A 82 -12.85 -13.55 -33.27
C PHE A 82 -11.74 -13.68 -32.23
N HIS A 83 -11.86 -14.68 -31.35
CA HIS A 83 -10.88 -14.93 -30.30
C HIS A 83 -9.54 -15.39 -30.92
N PRO A 84 -8.38 -14.89 -30.45
CA PRO A 84 -7.08 -15.21 -31.04
C PRO A 84 -6.74 -16.70 -30.97
N ASP A 85 -7.02 -17.36 -29.84
CA ASP A 85 -6.66 -18.76 -29.62
C ASP A 85 -7.66 -19.76 -30.24
N SER A 86 -8.96 -19.59 -30.00
CA SER A 86 -9.99 -20.53 -30.50
C SER A 86 -10.46 -20.23 -31.93
N GLY A 87 -10.26 -19.00 -32.43
CA GLY A 87 -10.81 -18.56 -33.70
C GLY A 87 -12.34 -18.43 -33.71
N GLU A 88 -13.00 -18.64 -32.58
CA GLU A 88 -14.45 -18.53 -32.43
C GLU A 88 -14.90 -17.07 -32.27
N LYS A 89 -16.15 -16.82 -32.64
CA LYS A 89 -16.74 -15.49 -32.56
C LYS A 89 -16.97 -15.10 -31.10
N MET A 90 -16.37 -13.99 -30.67
CA MET A 90 -16.51 -13.46 -29.32
C MET A 90 -17.93 -12.92 -29.07
N PHE A 91 -18.42 -13.12 -27.84
CA PHE A 91 -19.67 -12.54 -27.37
C PHE A 91 -19.66 -11.02 -27.54
N PHE A 92 -20.74 -10.47 -28.08
CA PHE A 92 -20.82 -9.07 -28.52
C PHE A 92 -20.42 -8.06 -27.43
N LEU A 93 -20.96 -8.19 -26.21
CA LEU A 93 -20.63 -7.29 -25.09
C LEU A 93 -19.23 -7.54 -24.50
N GLY A 94 -18.63 -8.68 -24.82
CA GLY A 94 -17.29 -9.05 -24.36
C GLY A 94 -16.16 -8.48 -25.23
N ARG A 95 -16.47 -7.92 -26.40
CA ARG A 95 -15.47 -7.37 -27.33
C ARG A 95 -14.85 -6.09 -26.76
N MET A 96 -13.57 -5.86 -27.02
CA MET A 96 -12.90 -4.60 -26.66
C MET A 96 -13.60 -3.37 -27.26
N SER A 97 -14.22 -3.50 -28.43
CA SER A 97 -15.02 -2.44 -29.07
C SER A 97 -16.35 -2.14 -28.36
N ALA A 98 -16.86 -3.05 -27.52
CA ALA A 98 -18.06 -2.82 -26.70
C ALA A 98 -17.76 -2.04 -25.41
N GLN A 99 -16.50 -1.97 -24.98
CA GLN A 99 -16.11 -1.27 -23.75
C GLN A 99 -16.50 0.21 -23.78
N MET A 100 -16.25 0.90 -24.90
CA MET A 100 -16.58 2.33 -25.02
C MET A 100 -18.09 2.58 -24.90
N PRO A 101 -18.97 1.99 -25.74
CA PRO A 101 -20.41 2.24 -25.66
C PRO A 101 -21.03 1.69 -24.36
N GLY A 102 -20.55 0.55 -23.86
CA GLY A 102 -21.01 -0.02 -22.59
C GLY A 102 -20.66 0.88 -21.40
N ASN A 103 -19.39 1.23 -21.23
CA ASN A 103 -18.94 2.08 -20.13
C ASN A 103 -19.51 3.50 -20.23
N MET A 104 -19.78 4.00 -21.43
CA MET A 104 -20.45 5.29 -21.63
C MET A 104 -21.83 5.32 -20.94
N VAL A 105 -22.68 4.31 -21.22
CA VAL A 105 -24.02 4.19 -20.63
C VAL A 105 -23.95 3.94 -19.12
N ILE A 106 -23.07 3.01 -18.70
CA ILE A 106 -22.89 2.66 -17.28
C ILE A 106 -22.43 3.87 -16.46
N THR A 107 -21.48 4.65 -17.00
CA THR A 107 -21.00 5.86 -16.32
C THR A 107 -22.09 6.92 -16.21
N GLY A 108 -22.89 7.12 -17.26
CA GLY A 108 -24.05 8.00 -17.21
C GLY A 108 -25.03 7.61 -16.10
N MET A 109 -25.31 6.31 -15.95
CA MET A 109 -26.14 5.80 -14.86
C MET A 109 -25.51 6.02 -13.49
N LEU A 110 -24.21 5.71 -13.33
CA LEU A 110 -23.49 5.91 -12.07
C LEU A 110 -23.49 7.37 -11.60
N LEU A 111 -23.32 8.32 -12.55
CA LEU A 111 -23.27 9.75 -12.26
C LEU A 111 -24.66 10.39 -12.05
N SER A 112 -25.73 9.76 -12.53
CA SER A 112 -27.10 10.29 -12.43
C SER A 112 -27.93 9.63 -11.32
N LEU A 113 -27.81 8.32 -11.14
CA LEU A 113 -28.63 7.52 -10.22
C LEU A 113 -28.06 7.46 -8.79
N TYR A 114 -26.93 8.12 -8.53
CA TYR A 114 -26.25 8.12 -7.22
C TYR A 114 -27.09 8.66 -6.05
N ARG A 115 -28.17 9.41 -6.35
CA ARG A 115 -29.03 10.04 -5.34
C ARG A 115 -29.94 9.04 -4.61
N THR A 116 -30.12 7.82 -5.13
CA THR A 116 -30.99 6.79 -4.53
C THR A 116 -30.21 5.51 -4.27
N PHE A 117 -30.46 4.86 -3.13
CA PHE A 117 -29.80 3.59 -2.80
C PHE A 117 -30.04 2.49 -3.85
N PRO A 118 -31.28 2.24 -4.33
CA PRO A 118 -31.51 1.27 -5.41
C PRO A 118 -30.76 1.63 -6.70
N GLY A 119 -30.71 2.91 -7.05
CA GLY A 119 -29.99 3.41 -8.23
C GLY A 119 -28.48 3.16 -8.15
N VAL A 120 -27.87 3.37 -6.98
CA VAL A 120 -26.46 3.07 -6.71
C VAL A 120 -26.18 1.58 -6.87
N VAL A 121 -26.98 0.73 -6.21
CA VAL A 121 -26.81 -0.74 -6.24
C VAL A 121 -26.95 -1.27 -7.67
N PHE A 122 -28.01 -0.87 -8.38
CA PHE A 122 -28.27 -1.28 -9.75
C PHE A 122 -27.13 -0.87 -10.70
N SER A 123 -26.70 0.39 -10.64
CA SER A 123 -25.64 0.90 -11.52
C SER A 123 -24.29 0.20 -11.27
N HIS A 124 -23.97 -0.10 -10.01
CA HIS A 124 -22.77 -0.87 -9.68
C HIS A 124 -22.88 -2.32 -10.10
N TRP A 125 -24.04 -2.95 -9.94
CA TRP A 125 -24.27 -4.32 -10.38
C TRP A 125 -24.10 -4.47 -11.90
N ILE A 126 -24.67 -3.55 -12.69
CA ILE A 126 -24.45 -3.53 -14.15
C ILE A 126 -22.96 -3.33 -14.46
N ASN A 127 -22.30 -2.38 -13.80
CA ASN A 127 -20.87 -2.12 -14.01
C ASN A 127 -20.01 -3.36 -13.76
N GLN A 128 -20.23 -4.06 -12.63
CA GLN A 128 -19.47 -5.27 -12.31
C GLN A 128 -19.78 -6.42 -13.27
N SER A 129 -21.05 -6.58 -13.65
CA SER A 129 -21.47 -7.62 -14.60
C SER A 129 -20.85 -7.41 -15.98
N PHE A 130 -20.86 -6.17 -16.48
CA PHE A 130 -20.24 -5.80 -17.76
C PHE A 130 -18.73 -6.05 -17.74
N ASN A 131 -18.04 -5.59 -16.68
CA ASN A 131 -16.60 -5.83 -16.52
C ASN A 131 -16.27 -7.32 -16.43
N ALA A 132 -17.10 -8.14 -15.76
CA ALA A 132 -16.91 -9.59 -15.69
C ALA A 132 -17.00 -10.24 -17.08
N VAL A 133 -17.98 -9.88 -17.90
CA VAL A 133 -18.14 -10.39 -19.28
C VAL A 133 -16.94 -10.03 -20.14
N VAL A 134 -16.51 -8.77 -20.09
CA VAL A 134 -15.33 -8.29 -20.83
C VAL A 134 -14.07 -9.03 -20.39
N ASN A 135 -13.82 -9.15 -19.08
CA ASN A 135 -12.65 -9.87 -18.57
C ASN A 135 -12.67 -11.35 -18.94
N TYR A 136 -13.83 -12.00 -18.87
CA TYR A 136 -13.98 -13.41 -19.23
C TYR A 136 -13.71 -13.67 -20.71
N THR A 137 -14.19 -12.78 -21.59
CA THR A 137 -14.05 -12.92 -23.04
C THR A 137 -12.62 -12.66 -23.52
N ASN A 138 -11.87 -11.82 -22.82
CA ASN A 138 -10.50 -11.43 -23.18
C ASN A 138 -9.42 -12.12 -22.33
N ARG A 139 -9.76 -13.21 -21.62
CA ARG A 139 -8.78 -13.99 -20.85
C ARG A 139 -7.90 -14.82 -21.80
N SER A 140 -6.63 -15.00 -21.45
CA SER A 140 -5.76 -15.95 -22.15
C SER A 140 -6.21 -17.39 -21.87
N GLY A 141 -6.19 -18.25 -22.89
CA GLY A 141 -6.77 -19.61 -22.83
C GLY A 141 -6.19 -20.56 -21.77
N ASN A 142 -5.01 -20.29 -21.20
CA ASN A 142 -4.29 -21.16 -20.26
C ASN A 142 -4.24 -20.66 -18.80
N SER A 143 -5.00 -19.62 -18.46
CA SER A 143 -4.92 -18.96 -17.14
C SER A 143 -5.61 -19.75 -16.02
N LYS A 144 -4.96 -20.81 -15.51
CA LYS A 144 -5.20 -21.26 -14.12
C LYS A 144 -4.47 -20.29 -13.19
N ALA A 145 -5.25 -19.61 -12.34
CA ALA A 145 -4.83 -18.70 -11.26
C ALA A 145 -3.34 -18.27 -11.28
N GLU A 146 -2.98 -17.37 -12.21
CA GLU A 146 -1.63 -16.81 -12.40
C GLU A 146 -1.03 -16.19 -11.13
N VAL A 147 -1.89 -15.75 -10.20
CA VAL A 147 -1.47 -15.22 -8.89
C VAL A 147 -0.81 -16.29 -8.03
N THR A 148 -1.29 -17.54 -8.10
CA THR A 148 -0.78 -18.68 -7.33
C THR A 148 0.30 -19.43 -8.10
N GLU A 149 0.17 -19.59 -9.41
CA GLU A 149 1.10 -20.40 -10.21
C GLU A 149 2.24 -19.59 -10.85
N GLY A 150 2.11 -18.26 -10.92
CA GLY A 150 3.04 -17.38 -11.63
C GLY A 150 2.71 -17.25 -13.12
N MET A 151 3.06 -16.10 -13.69
CA MET A 151 2.87 -15.80 -15.12
C MET A 151 3.94 -16.48 -15.96
N GLU A 152 3.55 -17.09 -17.09
CA GLU A 152 4.46 -17.75 -18.04
C GLU A 152 5.44 -16.75 -18.67
N LEU A 153 6.74 -17.07 -18.57
CA LEU A 153 7.83 -16.38 -19.23
C LEU A 153 8.16 -17.14 -20.51
N ARG A 154 8.23 -16.43 -21.63
CA ARG A 154 8.57 -16.99 -22.93
C ARG A 154 9.80 -16.31 -23.51
N ASP A 155 10.59 -17.06 -24.25
CA ASP A 155 11.75 -16.52 -24.98
C ASP A 155 11.32 -15.75 -26.24
N GLU A 156 12.30 -15.25 -27.00
CA GLU A 156 12.06 -14.53 -28.25
C GLU A 156 11.37 -15.38 -29.34
N ASN A 157 11.52 -16.71 -29.24
CA ASN A 157 10.91 -17.68 -30.16
C ASN A 157 9.50 -18.12 -29.70
N GLY A 158 9.06 -17.70 -28.51
CA GLY A 158 7.76 -18.03 -27.94
C GLY A 158 7.72 -19.33 -27.13
N GLU A 159 8.86 -19.97 -26.90
CA GLU A 159 8.99 -21.17 -26.07
C GLU A 159 8.88 -20.83 -24.59
N LEU A 160 8.30 -21.73 -23.79
CA LEU A 160 8.08 -21.52 -22.36
C LEU A 160 9.40 -21.71 -21.59
N VAL A 161 9.90 -20.65 -20.97
CA VAL A 161 11.17 -20.64 -20.21
C VAL A 161 10.92 -20.84 -18.71
N GLY A 162 9.76 -20.45 -18.19
CA GLY A 162 9.41 -20.61 -16.78
C GLY A 162 8.15 -19.88 -16.36
N LYS A 163 7.87 -19.80 -15.05
CA LYS A 163 6.76 -19.00 -14.49
C LYS A 163 7.27 -18.06 -13.39
N SER A 164 6.81 -16.81 -13.37
CA SER A 164 7.19 -15.82 -12.33
C SER A 164 5.98 -15.18 -11.65
N ARG A 165 5.91 -15.33 -10.32
CA ARG A 165 4.90 -14.67 -9.47
C ARG A 165 5.15 -13.17 -9.31
N LYS A 166 6.41 -12.75 -9.31
CA LYS A 166 6.78 -11.32 -9.21
C LYS A 166 6.27 -10.56 -10.43
N MET A 167 6.41 -11.15 -11.62
CA MET A 167 5.88 -10.59 -12.86
C MET A 167 4.35 -10.59 -12.89
N ALA A 168 3.69 -11.63 -12.36
CA ALA A 168 2.23 -11.63 -12.18
C ALA A 168 1.76 -10.48 -11.25
N ILE A 169 2.46 -10.21 -10.16
CA ILE A 169 2.12 -9.08 -9.26
C ILE A 169 2.35 -7.74 -9.95
N LEU A 170 3.47 -7.60 -10.67
CA LEU A 170 3.79 -6.37 -11.38
C LEU A 170 2.78 -6.08 -12.50
N SER A 171 2.38 -7.08 -13.28
CA SER A 171 1.38 -6.93 -14.33
C SER A 171 0.02 -6.54 -13.75
N ILE A 172 -0.40 -7.18 -12.64
CA ILE A 172 -1.64 -6.80 -11.93
C ILE A 172 -1.56 -5.35 -11.43
N ALA A 173 -0.42 -4.92 -10.88
CA ALA A 173 -0.23 -3.55 -10.43
C ALA A 173 -0.32 -2.55 -11.59
N GLN A 174 0.33 -2.83 -12.72
CA GLN A 174 0.28 -2.01 -13.94
C GLN A 174 -1.16 -1.92 -14.49
N VAL A 175 -1.87 -3.04 -14.61
CA VAL A 175 -3.27 -3.07 -15.05
C VAL A 175 -4.16 -2.28 -14.10
N THR A 176 -3.96 -2.41 -12.80
CA THR A 176 -4.72 -1.68 -11.77
C THR A 176 -4.47 -0.17 -11.89
N LEU A 177 -3.22 0.24 -12.06
CA LEU A 177 -2.85 1.64 -12.24
C LEU A 177 -3.49 2.22 -13.51
N SER A 178 -3.40 1.51 -14.64
CA SER A 178 -4.06 1.90 -15.89
C SER A 178 -5.58 2.01 -15.71
N ARG A 179 -6.23 1.10 -14.97
CA ARG A 179 -7.67 1.16 -14.70
C ARG A 179 -8.09 2.36 -13.87
N ILE A 180 -7.31 2.72 -12.85
CA ILE A 180 -7.55 3.93 -12.06
C ILE A 180 -7.35 5.17 -12.93
N ALA A 181 -6.27 5.22 -13.70
CA ALA A 181 -5.94 6.34 -14.58
C ALA A 181 -6.99 6.54 -15.68
N MET A 182 -7.56 5.47 -16.24
CA MET A 182 -8.62 5.54 -17.26
C MET A 182 -9.85 6.31 -16.77
N ALA A 183 -10.29 6.03 -15.53
CA ALA A 183 -11.56 6.54 -15.00
C ALA A 183 -11.48 8.01 -14.54
N MET A 184 -10.34 8.42 -13.97
CA MET A 184 -10.19 9.70 -13.28
C MET A 184 -10.62 10.93 -14.12
N PRO A 185 -10.18 11.11 -15.39
CA PRO A 185 -10.41 12.36 -16.10
C PRO A 185 -11.90 12.65 -16.34
N TYR A 186 -12.65 11.66 -16.82
CA TYR A 186 -14.07 11.86 -17.13
C TYR A 186 -14.96 11.77 -15.89
N MET A 187 -14.59 10.97 -14.87
CA MET A 187 -15.33 10.90 -13.60
C MET A 187 -15.29 12.22 -12.82
N VAL A 188 -14.23 13.01 -13.00
CA VAL A 188 -14.09 14.34 -12.38
C VAL A 188 -14.62 15.45 -13.29
N ALA A 189 -14.28 15.44 -14.58
CA ALA A 189 -14.69 16.49 -15.50
C ALA A 189 -16.21 16.52 -15.75
N THR A 190 -16.85 15.35 -15.87
CA THR A 190 -18.28 15.27 -16.21
C THR A 190 -19.18 15.94 -15.16
N PRO A 191 -19.05 15.69 -13.84
CA PRO A 191 -19.81 16.41 -12.82
C PRO A 191 -19.54 17.91 -12.79
N ILE A 192 -18.30 18.34 -13.03
CA ILE A 192 -17.92 19.76 -13.05
C ILE A 192 -18.60 20.49 -14.21
N ILE A 193 -18.56 19.90 -15.41
CA ILE A 193 -19.21 20.43 -16.61
C ILE A 193 -20.73 20.44 -16.41
N MET A 194 -21.30 19.35 -15.89
CA MET A 194 -22.73 19.28 -15.59
C MET A 194 -23.15 20.38 -14.62
N ASN A 195 -22.39 20.62 -13.54
CA ASN A 195 -22.67 21.70 -12.59
C ASN A 195 -22.55 23.10 -13.22
N ARG A 196 -21.77 23.29 -14.29
CA ARG A 196 -21.79 24.54 -15.06
C ARG A 196 -23.04 24.64 -15.92
N ILE A 197 -23.43 23.55 -16.60
CA ILE A 197 -24.64 23.49 -17.44
C ILE A 197 -25.89 23.80 -16.60
N THR A 198 -26.03 23.24 -15.40
CA THR A 198 -27.18 23.50 -14.51
C THR A 198 -27.28 24.94 -14.01
N ARG A 199 -26.21 25.73 -14.12
CA ARG A 199 -26.19 27.16 -13.77
C ARG A 199 -26.61 28.07 -14.93
N THR A 200 -26.72 27.55 -16.15
CA THR A 200 -27.16 28.36 -17.30
C THR A 200 -28.64 28.72 -17.19
N ALA A 201 -29.01 29.89 -17.71
CA ALA A 201 -30.39 30.38 -17.68
C ALA A 201 -31.36 29.40 -18.37
N TYR A 202 -30.95 28.85 -19.53
CA TYR A 202 -31.73 27.88 -20.30
C TYR A 202 -32.07 26.61 -19.51
N TYR A 203 -31.11 26.05 -18.76
CA TYR A 203 -31.35 24.85 -17.96
C TYR A 203 -32.32 25.13 -16.80
N ARG A 204 -32.26 26.33 -16.22
CA ARG A 204 -33.15 26.74 -15.11
C ARG A 204 -34.58 27.01 -15.57
N THR A 205 -34.79 27.45 -16.81
CA THR A 205 -36.11 27.81 -17.32
C THR A 205 -36.85 26.66 -18.00
N SER A 206 -36.17 25.58 -18.42
CA SER A 206 -36.78 24.43 -19.10
C SER A 206 -37.01 23.23 -18.17
N PRO A 207 -38.26 22.88 -17.82
CA PRO A 207 -38.58 21.70 -17.02
C PRO A 207 -38.19 20.38 -17.69
N TRP A 208 -38.25 20.35 -19.03
CA TRP A 208 -37.85 19.19 -19.82
C TRP A 208 -36.35 18.89 -19.64
N MET A 209 -35.51 19.93 -19.72
CA MET A 209 -34.07 19.81 -19.51
C MET A 209 -33.75 19.27 -18.12
N GLN A 210 -34.40 19.82 -17.08
CA GLN A 210 -34.15 19.38 -15.69
C GLN A 210 -34.51 17.92 -15.46
N LYS A 211 -35.54 17.40 -16.15
CA LYS A 211 -36.05 16.04 -15.94
C LYS A 211 -35.35 14.98 -16.80
N TYR A 212 -34.99 15.30 -18.04
CA TYR A 212 -34.57 14.28 -19.02
C TYR A 212 -33.15 14.44 -19.55
N SER A 213 -32.49 15.60 -19.35
CA SER A 213 -31.19 15.86 -19.99
C SER A 213 -29.97 15.42 -19.18
N GLU A 214 -30.10 15.21 -17.86
CA GLU A 214 -28.96 14.87 -16.98
C GLU A 214 -28.28 13.55 -17.40
N ILE A 215 -29.04 12.47 -17.62
CA ILE A 215 -28.51 11.17 -18.05
C ILE A 215 -27.86 11.25 -19.45
N PRO A 216 -28.54 11.75 -20.51
CA PRO A 216 -27.92 11.87 -21.84
C PRO A 216 -26.67 12.74 -21.87
N ILE A 217 -26.68 13.90 -21.20
CA ILE A 217 -25.52 14.81 -21.17
C ILE A 217 -24.33 14.14 -20.47
N GLN A 218 -24.55 13.54 -19.30
CA GLN A 218 -23.47 12.85 -18.58
C GLN A 218 -22.95 11.63 -19.35
N THR A 219 -23.85 10.89 -20.01
CA THR A 219 -23.50 9.76 -20.88
C THR A 219 -22.60 10.23 -22.03
N LEU A 220 -22.98 11.30 -22.74
CA LEU A 220 -22.20 11.84 -23.86
C LEU A 220 -20.83 12.38 -23.42
N LEU A 221 -20.78 13.14 -22.32
CA LEU A 221 -19.54 13.67 -21.76
C LEU A 221 -18.60 12.55 -21.29
N ALA A 222 -19.13 11.54 -20.60
CA ALA A 222 -18.36 10.37 -20.19
C ALA A 222 -17.85 9.59 -21.40
N GLY A 223 -18.69 9.41 -22.43
CA GLY A 223 -18.34 8.74 -23.67
C GLY A 223 -17.20 9.43 -24.43
N ALA A 224 -17.27 10.75 -24.56
CA ALA A 224 -16.21 11.55 -25.17
C ALA A 224 -14.88 11.39 -24.40
N GLY A 225 -14.92 11.42 -23.08
CA GLY A 225 -13.75 11.18 -22.24
C GLY A 225 -13.17 9.77 -22.43
N LEU A 226 -14.02 8.75 -22.29
CA LEU A 226 -13.66 7.33 -22.44
C LEU A 226 -13.02 7.02 -23.80
N TYR A 227 -13.53 7.61 -24.88
CA TYR A 227 -13.01 7.40 -26.23
C TYR A 227 -11.52 7.75 -26.35
N PHE A 228 -11.06 8.79 -25.65
CA PHE A 228 -9.64 9.18 -25.65
C PHE A 228 -8.86 8.54 -24.50
N THR A 229 -9.43 8.48 -23.28
CA THR A 229 -8.67 8.06 -22.10
C THR A 229 -8.41 6.56 -22.08
N THR A 230 -9.36 5.73 -22.53
CA THR A 230 -9.19 4.26 -22.52
C THR A 230 -7.98 3.83 -23.37
N PRO A 231 -7.86 4.20 -24.66
CA PRO A 231 -6.72 3.79 -25.47
C PRO A 231 -5.38 4.32 -24.95
N LEU A 232 -5.34 5.58 -24.50
CA LEU A 232 -4.13 6.22 -24.01
C LEU A 232 -3.63 5.58 -22.70
N CYS A 233 -4.53 5.30 -21.76
CA CYS A 233 -4.16 4.67 -20.49
C CYS A 233 -3.83 3.18 -20.64
N CYS A 234 -4.47 2.46 -21.57
CA CYS A 234 -4.07 1.10 -21.94
C CYS A 234 -2.67 1.08 -22.58
N ALA A 235 -2.27 2.15 -23.29
CA ALA A 235 -0.96 2.27 -23.90
C ALA A 235 0.18 2.64 -22.92
N LEU A 236 -0.13 2.96 -21.65
CA LEU A 236 0.90 3.34 -20.66
C LEU A 236 1.94 2.23 -20.47
N PHE A 237 1.49 0.97 -20.44
CA PHE A 237 2.36 -0.19 -20.22
C PHE A 237 2.41 -1.09 -21.46
N PRO A 238 3.56 -1.69 -21.77
CA PRO A 238 3.69 -2.63 -22.88
C PRO A 238 2.98 -3.96 -22.58
N GLN A 239 2.31 -4.54 -23.59
CA GLN A 239 1.63 -5.84 -23.48
C GLN A 239 2.62 -7.01 -23.32
N LYS A 240 3.83 -6.87 -23.86
CA LYS A 240 4.96 -7.78 -23.67
C LYS A 240 6.11 -6.99 -23.08
N SER A 241 6.62 -7.42 -21.93
CA SER A 241 7.78 -6.80 -21.28
C SER A 241 8.95 -7.77 -21.35
N CYS A 242 10.07 -7.36 -21.93
CA CYS A 242 11.32 -8.10 -21.85
C CYS A 242 11.90 -7.92 -20.45
N VAL A 243 12.32 -9.01 -19.83
CA VAL A 243 13.00 -8.99 -18.53
C VAL A 243 14.38 -9.60 -18.75
N GLU A 244 15.43 -8.85 -18.46
CA GLU A 244 16.78 -9.40 -18.43
C GLU A 244 16.89 -10.44 -17.31
N VAL A 245 17.43 -11.61 -17.64
CA VAL A 245 17.61 -12.75 -16.73
C VAL A 245 18.75 -12.44 -15.73
N SER A 246 18.53 -11.51 -14.80
CA SER A 246 19.47 -11.28 -13.68
C SER A 246 19.04 -11.98 -12.38
N GLU A 247 17.96 -12.77 -12.39
CA GLU A 247 17.44 -13.40 -11.17
C GLU A 247 18.22 -14.67 -10.73
N MET A 248 19.05 -15.29 -11.58
CA MET A 248 19.91 -16.42 -11.16
C MET A 248 21.13 -15.97 -10.33
N SER A 249 21.57 -14.72 -10.46
CA SER A 249 22.61 -14.15 -9.59
C SER A 249 22.09 -13.78 -8.19
N ASP A 250 20.77 -13.71 -8.00
CA ASP A 250 20.13 -13.35 -6.73
C ASP A 250 19.88 -14.54 -5.78
N LEU A 251 20.27 -15.76 -6.19
CA LEU A 251 20.21 -16.94 -5.32
C LEU A 251 21.24 -16.83 -4.19
N VAL A 252 20.80 -17.14 -2.97
CA VAL A 252 21.65 -17.06 -1.77
C VAL A 252 22.90 -17.93 -1.89
N ILE A 253 22.78 -19.09 -2.55
CA ILE A 253 23.89 -20.03 -2.76
C ILE A 253 24.99 -19.48 -3.69
N ASN A 254 24.63 -18.57 -4.59
CA ASN A 254 25.52 -17.97 -5.57
C ASN A 254 26.17 -16.67 -5.06
N GLN A 255 25.81 -16.20 -3.85
CA GLN A 255 26.36 -14.98 -3.29
C GLN A 255 27.78 -15.20 -2.75
N LYS A 256 28.73 -14.37 -3.20
CA LYS A 256 30.13 -14.38 -2.74
C LYS A 256 30.24 -14.13 -1.23
N HIS A 257 29.37 -13.28 -0.69
CA HIS A 257 29.21 -13.06 0.74
C HIS A 257 27.75 -13.32 1.11
N ARG A 258 27.53 -14.31 1.97
CA ARG A 258 26.18 -14.69 2.41
C ARG A 258 25.57 -13.56 3.25
N PRO A 259 24.27 -13.25 3.08
CA PRO A 259 23.60 -12.26 3.92
C PRO A 259 23.66 -12.63 5.40
N ASP A 260 24.21 -11.75 6.23
CA ASP A 260 24.22 -11.91 7.67
C ASP A 260 22.86 -11.51 8.26
N ILE A 261 22.02 -12.49 8.57
CA ILE A 261 20.69 -12.28 9.15
C ILE A 261 20.70 -11.97 10.64
N SER A 262 21.88 -12.00 11.29
CA SER A 262 22.02 -11.55 12.69
C SER A 262 21.99 -10.02 12.80
N LYS A 263 22.29 -9.33 11.70
CA LYS A 263 22.31 -7.87 11.61
C LYS A 263 21.06 -7.35 10.87
N PRO A 264 20.65 -6.09 11.12
CA PRO A 264 19.59 -5.46 10.36
C PRO A 264 19.91 -5.42 8.85
N GLN A 265 18.90 -5.65 8.01
CA GLN A 265 19.04 -5.63 6.55
C GLN A 265 19.64 -4.34 5.99
N TRP A 266 19.32 -3.21 6.63
CA TRP A 266 19.74 -1.89 6.20
C TRP A 266 20.70 -1.28 7.21
N ASP A 267 21.64 -0.48 6.70
CA ASP A 267 22.61 0.23 7.54
C ASP A 267 21.92 1.16 8.53
N GLN A 268 22.12 0.88 9.82
CA GLN A 268 21.53 1.64 10.92
C GLN A 268 22.27 2.97 11.19
N ARG A 269 23.44 3.21 10.59
CA ARG A 269 24.16 4.49 10.70
C ARG A 269 23.43 5.60 9.93
N THR A 270 22.82 5.26 8.80
CA THR A 270 22.03 6.20 8.00
C THR A 270 20.59 6.32 8.51
N TYR A 271 20.05 7.54 8.53
CA TYR A 271 18.63 7.76 8.90
C TYR A 271 17.69 6.98 7.97
N TYR A 272 17.95 7.00 6.65
CA TYR A 272 17.12 6.30 5.68
C TYR A 272 17.11 4.77 5.89
N GLY A 273 18.26 4.18 6.22
CA GLY A 273 18.33 2.75 6.55
C GLY A 273 17.54 2.39 7.81
N ARG A 274 17.60 3.23 8.86
CA ARG A 274 16.76 3.08 10.06
C ARG A 274 15.27 3.20 9.75
N VAL A 275 14.87 4.18 8.93
CA VAL A 275 13.48 4.35 8.50
C VAL A 275 12.97 3.09 7.78
N ARG A 276 13.72 2.56 6.82
CA ARG A 276 13.35 1.30 6.13
C ARG A 276 13.23 0.12 7.07
N HIS A 277 14.14 0.01 8.04
CA HIS A 277 14.09 -1.01 9.07
C HIS A 277 12.79 -0.93 9.88
N PHE A 278 12.44 0.25 10.38
CA PHE A 278 11.22 0.41 11.16
C PHE A 278 9.94 0.26 10.35
N PHE A 279 9.88 0.75 9.11
CA PHE A 279 8.73 0.52 8.22
C PHE A 279 8.47 -0.97 8.00
N THR A 280 9.53 -1.76 7.93
CA THR A 280 9.44 -3.21 7.73
C THR A 280 8.97 -3.92 9.00
N LEU A 281 9.47 -3.48 10.17
CA LEU A 281 9.10 -4.03 11.47
C LEU A 281 7.66 -3.68 11.89
N THR A 282 7.20 -2.46 11.60
CA THR A 282 5.86 -1.98 11.96
C THR A 282 4.82 -2.22 10.87
N ASN A 283 5.15 -2.96 9.81
CA ASN A 283 4.25 -3.22 8.71
C ASN A 283 2.99 -3.98 9.17
N PRO A 284 1.79 -3.36 9.16
CA PRO A 284 0.58 -4.00 9.67
C PRO A 284 0.12 -5.18 8.82
N LEU A 285 0.59 -5.30 7.56
CA LEU A 285 0.22 -6.41 6.69
C LEU A 285 0.73 -7.76 7.18
N THR A 286 1.77 -7.78 8.04
CA THR A 286 2.26 -9.02 8.64
C THR A 286 1.26 -9.65 9.61
N LEU A 287 0.34 -8.85 10.16
CA LEU A 287 -0.74 -9.33 11.04
C LEU A 287 -1.71 -10.25 10.31
N PHE A 288 -1.97 -10.01 9.02
CA PHE A 288 -2.90 -10.78 8.21
C PHE A 288 -2.27 -12.01 7.55
N SER A 289 -1.05 -12.39 7.97
CA SER A 289 -0.39 -13.59 7.48
C SER A 289 -0.99 -14.86 8.08
N SER A 290 -1.17 -15.90 7.27
CA SER A 290 -1.64 -17.21 7.73
C SER A 290 -0.58 -17.93 8.57
N GLU A 291 -1.03 -18.79 9.47
CA GLU A 291 -0.12 -19.58 10.34
C GLU A 291 0.82 -20.48 9.53
N ALA A 292 0.32 -21.13 8.47
CA ALA A 292 1.14 -21.93 7.57
C ALA A 292 2.28 -21.11 6.92
N ARG A 293 2.01 -19.84 6.58
CA ARG A 293 3.04 -18.94 6.03
C ARG A 293 4.05 -18.53 7.11
N GLN A 294 3.58 -18.25 8.32
CA GLN A 294 4.44 -17.93 9.46
C GLN A 294 5.42 -19.08 9.76
N GLU A 295 4.93 -20.32 9.81
CA GLU A 295 5.76 -21.49 10.08
C GLU A 295 6.75 -21.77 8.95
N ARG A 296 6.34 -21.65 7.69
CA ARG A 296 7.25 -21.78 6.54
C ARG A 296 8.39 -20.76 6.61
N CYS A 297 8.08 -19.49 6.94
CA CYS A 297 9.11 -18.46 7.09
C CYS A 297 10.02 -18.72 8.29
N ARG A 298 9.48 -19.27 9.38
CA ARG A 298 10.28 -19.73 10.52
C ARG A 298 11.26 -20.82 10.12
N GLN A 299 10.79 -21.86 9.41
CA GLN A 299 11.66 -22.93 8.94
C GLN A 299 12.80 -22.41 8.07
N ILE A 300 12.51 -21.53 7.10
CA ILE A 300 13.54 -20.91 6.23
C ILE A 300 14.60 -20.18 7.04
N VAL A 301 14.21 -19.42 8.08
CA VAL A 301 15.15 -18.66 8.91
C VAL A 301 15.96 -19.58 9.81
N VAL A 302 15.34 -20.60 10.39
CA VAL A 302 16.01 -21.58 11.26
C VAL A 302 17.00 -22.43 10.45
N ASP A 303 16.59 -22.94 9.29
CA ASP A 303 17.45 -23.70 8.38
C ASP A 303 18.66 -22.86 7.94
N TYR A 304 18.43 -21.59 7.59
CA TYR A 304 19.51 -20.69 7.22
C TYR A 304 20.48 -20.44 8.39
N LYS A 305 19.99 -20.31 9.63
CA LYS A 305 20.84 -20.20 10.83
C LYS A 305 21.68 -21.47 11.06
N HIS A 306 21.15 -22.64 10.72
CA HIS A 306 21.88 -23.92 10.78
C HIS A 306 22.75 -24.19 9.55
N GLY A 307 22.81 -23.27 8.58
CA GLY A 307 23.61 -23.41 7.36
C GLY A 307 22.96 -24.25 6.26
N ILE A 308 21.71 -24.67 6.42
CA ILE A 308 20.93 -25.42 5.42
C ILE A 308 20.27 -24.40 4.48
N ILE A 309 20.74 -24.33 3.23
CA ILE A 309 20.26 -23.36 2.23
C ILE A 309 19.57 -24.12 1.10
N SER A 310 18.29 -23.81 0.86
CA SER A 310 17.57 -24.35 -0.28
C SER A 310 18.19 -23.84 -1.60
N PRO A 311 18.38 -24.70 -2.62
CA PRO A 311 18.98 -24.32 -3.90
C PRO A 311 18.15 -23.27 -4.67
N THR A 312 16.88 -23.11 -4.33
CA THR A 312 15.98 -22.15 -4.98
C THR A 312 15.78 -20.86 -4.18
N LEU A 313 16.42 -20.69 -3.02
CA LEU A 313 16.17 -19.54 -2.14
C LEU A 313 16.87 -18.28 -2.66
N THR A 314 16.08 -17.25 -2.96
CA THR A 314 16.61 -15.92 -3.33
C THR A 314 16.92 -15.07 -2.11
N VAL A 315 17.86 -14.11 -2.23
CA VAL A 315 18.20 -13.16 -1.16
C VAL A 315 16.96 -12.36 -0.73
N SER A 316 16.09 -12.00 -1.69
CA SER A 316 14.85 -11.27 -1.42
C SER A 316 13.85 -12.08 -0.59
N GLU A 317 13.75 -13.38 -0.84
CA GLU A 317 12.87 -14.29 -0.10
C GLU A 317 13.39 -14.56 1.30
N LEU A 318 14.72 -14.69 1.45
CA LEU A 318 15.36 -14.80 2.76
C LEU A 318 15.02 -13.59 3.65
N TRP A 319 15.18 -12.36 3.14
CA TRP A 319 14.86 -11.15 3.90
C TRP A 319 13.36 -10.99 4.18
N LYS A 320 12.48 -11.40 3.27
CA LYS A 320 11.02 -11.44 3.51
C LYS A 320 10.64 -12.46 4.58
N ALA A 321 11.26 -13.64 4.55
CA ALA A 321 11.05 -14.68 5.57
C ALA A 321 11.55 -14.19 6.92
N LYS A 322 12.73 -13.56 6.97
CA LYS A 322 13.30 -12.94 8.18
C LYS A 322 12.40 -11.83 8.74
N THR A 323 11.90 -10.95 7.88
CA THR A 323 10.95 -9.90 8.29
C THR A 323 9.70 -10.49 8.94
N LEU A 324 9.10 -11.50 8.31
CA LEU A 324 7.89 -12.11 8.87
C LEU A 324 8.19 -12.85 10.17
N TYR A 325 9.34 -13.54 10.23
CA TYR A 325 9.81 -14.20 11.44
C TYR A 325 9.99 -13.21 12.59
N ASP A 326 10.74 -12.12 12.39
CA ASP A 326 11.00 -11.10 13.41
C ASP A 326 9.72 -10.39 13.89
N SER A 327 8.72 -10.26 13.00
CA SER A 327 7.43 -9.67 13.36
C SER A 327 6.52 -10.61 14.16
N THR A 328 6.80 -11.92 14.13
CA THR A 328 5.89 -12.96 14.64
C THR A 328 6.44 -13.68 15.87
N PHE A 329 7.75 -13.93 15.91
CA PHE A 329 8.42 -14.72 16.92
C PHE A 329 9.34 -13.84 17.78
N HIS A 330 9.38 -14.12 19.07
CA HIS A 330 10.23 -13.38 20.00
C HIS A 330 11.71 -13.65 19.71
N PRO A 331 12.59 -12.63 19.71
CA PRO A 331 14.00 -12.80 19.35
C PRO A 331 14.75 -13.75 20.30
N ASP A 332 14.45 -13.68 21.61
CA ASP A 332 15.16 -14.46 22.62
C ASP A 332 14.60 -15.89 22.80
N SER A 333 13.28 -16.05 22.95
CA SER A 333 12.68 -17.38 23.18
C SER A 333 12.37 -18.15 21.89
N GLY A 334 12.27 -17.46 20.74
CA GLY A 334 11.81 -18.06 19.49
C GLY A 334 10.32 -18.44 19.47
N GLU A 335 9.58 -18.11 20.53
CA GLU A 335 8.15 -18.41 20.67
C GLU A 335 7.29 -17.38 19.93
N LYS A 336 6.08 -17.81 19.53
CA LYS A 336 5.13 -16.95 18.83
C LYS A 336 4.60 -15.87 19.78
N MET A 337 4.82 -14.61 19.43
CA MET A 337 4.34 -13.46 20.19
C MET A 337 2.81 -13.33 20.10
N PHE A 338 2.21 -12.87 21.21
CA PHE A 338 0.80 -12.52 21.26
C PHE A 338 0.47 -11.47 20.18
N PHE A 339 -0.60 -11.69 19.44
CA PHE A 339 -0.92 -10.92 18.22
C PHE A 339 -0.95 -9.40 18.44
N LEU A 340 -1.63 -8.92 19.50
CA LEU A 340 -1.72 -7.49 19.81
C LEU A 340 -0.43 -6.91 20.39
N GLY A 341 0.47 -7.77 20.86
CA GLY A 341 1.78 -7.36 21.39
C GLY A 341 2.84 -7.18 20.30
N ARG A 342 2.58 -7.60 19.06
CA ARG A 342 3.53 -7.46 17.95
C ARG A 342 3.72 -5.98 17.59
N MET A 343 4.94 -5.60 17.22
CA MET A 343 5.23 -4.24 16.74
C MET A 343 4.36 -3.85 15.53
N SER A 344 3.95 -4.82 14.69
CA SER A 344 3.03 -4.59 13.57
C SER A 344 1.58 -4.27 14.00
N ALA A 345 1.17 -4.64 15.21
CA ALA A 345 -0.14 -4.28 15.80
C ALA A 345 -0.19 -2.85 16.33
N GLN A 346 0.96 -2.21 16.56
CA GLN A 346 1.02 -0.86 17.14
C GLN A 346 0.31 0.17 16.28
N MET A 347 0.54 0.17 14.97
CA MET A 347 -0.09 1.12 14.06
C MET A 347 -1.63 0.98 14.06
N PRO A 348 -2.24 -0.20 13.80
CA PRO A 348 -3.69 -0.33 13.79
C PRO A 348 -4.32 -0.18 15.18
N GLY A 349 -3.63 -0.64 16.24
CA GLY A 349 -4.07 -0.43 17.62
C GLY A 349 -4.11 1.05 17.99
N ASN A 350 -3.00 1.77 17.81
CA ASN A 350 -2.90 3.20 18.12
C ASN A 350 -3.78 4.04 17.20
N MET A 351 -4.03 3.63 15.96
CA MET A 351 -5.01 4.27 15.07
C MET A 351 -6.42 4.31 15.70
N LEU A 352 -6.90 3.17 16.22
CA LEU A 352 -8.21 3.10 16.88
C LEU A 352 -8.22 3.89 18.19
N ILE A 353 -7.18 3.70 19.01
CA ILE A 353 -7.03 4.37 20.30
C ILE A 353 -7.00 5.90 20.15
N ASN A 354 -6.23 6.41 19.18
CA ASN A 354 -6.11 7.85 18.96
C ASN A 354 -7.42 8.43 18.43
N GLY A 355 -8.14 7.70 17.57
CA GLY A 355 -9.50 8.07 17.19
C GLY A 355 -10.45 8.19 18.38
N MET A 356 -10.40 7.25 19.33
CA MET A 356 -11.18 7.31 20.57
C MET A 356 -10.76 8.49 21.45
N LEU A 357 -9.46 8.68 21.69
CA LEU A 357 -8.93 9.79 22.48
C LEU A 357 -9.34 11.15 21.91
N LEU A 358 -9.34 11.31 20.59
CA LEU A 358 -9.70 12.56 19.93
C LEU A 358 -11.22 12.80 19.87
N SER A 359 -12.04 11.74 19.89
CA SER A 359 -13.49 11.86 19.78
C SER A 359 -14.21 11.87 21.15
N LEU A 360 -13.70 11.13 22.13
CA LEU A 360 -14.32 10.92 23.44
C LEU A 360 -13.79 11.85 24.54
N TYR A 361 -12.82 12.72 24.24
CA TYR A 361 -12.14 13.59 25.23
C TYR A 361 -13.06 14.54 26.01
N ARG A 362 -14.27 14.81 25.52
CA ARG A 362 -15.21 15.78 26.12
C ARG A 362 -15.98 15.22 27.31
N THR A 363 -16.07 13.91 27.44
CA THR A 363 -16.87 13.25 28.48
C THR A 363 -15.96 12.56 29.48
N PHE A 364 -16.27 12.68 30.77
CA PHE A 364 -15.55 11.96 31.83
C PHE A 364 -15.42 10.45 31.55
N PRO A 365 -16.50 9.69 31.30
CA PRO A 365 -16.39 8.25 31.03
C PRO A 365 -15.59 7.97 29.76
N GLY A 366 -15.72 8.81 28.74
CA GLY A 366 -14.97 8.68 27.48
C GLY A 366 -13.46 8.86 27.67
N VAL A 367 -13.05 9.84 28.47
CA VAL A 367 -11.63 10.07 28.83
C VAL A 367 -11.07 8.87 29.60
N VAL A 368 -11.76 8.44 30.66
CA VAL A 368 -11.33 7.29 31.48
C VAL A 368 -11.18 6.04 30.64
N PHE A 369 -12.20 5.71 29.84
CA PHE A 369 -12.20 4.53 28.97
C PHE A 369 -11.08 4.58 27.92
N SER A 370 -10.90 5.71 27.25
CA SER A 370 -9.90 5.85 26.19
C SER A 370 -8.47 5.74 26.72
N HIS A 371 -8.18 6.36 27.86
CA HIS A 371 -6.85 6.25 28.49
C HIS A 371 -6.61 4.85 29.07
N TRP A 372 -7.62 4.21 29.64
CA TRP A 372 -7.52 2.82 30.09
C TRP A 372 -7.19 1.85 28.95
N ILE A 373 -7.89 1.94 27.81
CA ILE A 373 -7.55 1.11 26.64
C ILE A 373 -6.14 1.42 26.14
N ASN A 374 -5.77 2.71 26.03
CA ASN A 374 -4.43 3.11 25.58
C ASN A 374 -3.32 2.48 26.44
N GLN A 375 -3.43 2.57 27.76
CA GLN A 375 -2.42 2.01 28.66
C GLN A 375 -2.45 0.49 28.69
N SER A 376 -3.63 -0.14 28.56
CA SER A 376 -3.75 -1.59 28.46
C SER A 376 -3.03 -2.12 27.21
N PHE A 377 -3.21 -1.46 26.07
CA PHE A 377 -2.52 -1.82 24.83
C PHE A 377 -1.00 -1.65 24.96
N ASN A 378 -0.53 -0.52 25.49
CA ASN A 378 0.90 -0.31 25.72
C ASN A 378 1.49 -1.33 26.71
N ALA A 379 0.77 -1.72 27.76
CA ALA A 379 1.22 -2.74 28.69
C ALA A 379 1.40 -4.11 28.02
N VAL A 380 0.46 -4.51 27.15
CA VAL A 380 0.55 -5.76 26.36
C VAL A 380 1.76 -5.74 25.43
N VAL A 381 1.98 -4.64 24.72
CA VAL A 381 3.14 -4.45 23.85
C VAL A 381 4.44 -4.55 24.66
N ASN A 382 4.51 -3.87 25.79
CA ASN A 382 5.72 -3.88 26.63
C ASN A 382 5.99 -5.26 27.25
N TYR A 383 4.94 -5.96 27.68
CA TYR A 383 5.07 -7.34 28.18
C TYR A 383 5.55 -8.30 27.07
N THR A 384 5.06 -8.14 25.84
CA THR A 384 5.38 -9.03 24.73
C THR A 384 6.78 -8.80 24.16
N ASN A 385 7.30 -7.56 24.22
CA ASN A 385 8.61 -7.19 23.65
C ASN A 385 9.72 -7.07 24.72
N ARG A 386 9.50 -7.54 25.95
CA ARG A 386 10.53 -7.53 27.00
C ARG A 386 11.65 -8.51 26.67
N SER A 387 12.90 -8.13 26.88
CA SER A 387 14.01 -9.08 26.68
C SER A 387 13.95 -10.20 27.72
N GLY A 388 14.20 -11.43 27.28
CA GLY A 388 14.11 -12.65 28.11
C GLY A 388 15.08 -12.65 29.29
N ASN A 389 16.16 -11.87 29.21
CA ASN A 389 17.15 -11.70 30.28
C ASN A 389 16.86 -10.51 31.22
N SER A 390 15.88 -9.66 30.92
CA SER A 390 15.51 -8.56 31.81
C SER A 390 14.57 -9.04 32.90
N LYS A 391 15.02 -8.96 34.16
CA LYS A 391 14.23 -9.20 35.38
C LYS A 391 13.19 -8.09 35.62
N ALA A 392 12.42 -7.70 34.61
CA ALA A 392 11.26 -6.85 34.82
C ALA A 392 10.17 -7.68 35.50
N SER A 393 10.15 -7.66 36.85
CA SER A 393 9.11 -8.31 37.65
C SER A 393 7.73 -7.89 37.13
N ASN A 394 6.80 -8.84 37.01
CA ASN A 394 5.42 -8.56 36.60
C ASN A 394 4.79 -7.47 37.48
N GLU A 395 5.20 -7.37 38.74
CA GLU A 395 4.82 -6.32 39.69
C GLU A 395 5.17 -4.91 39.19
N ARG A 396 6.34 -4.74 38.54
CA ARG A 396 6.79 -3.44 38.01
C ARG A 396 6.06 -3.07 36.74
N LEU A 397 5.76 -4.04 35.88
CA LEU A 397 4.91 -3.80 34.71
C LEU A 397 3.50 -3.37 35.15
N LEU A 398 2.94 -4.03 36.16
CA LEU A 398 1.66 -3.65 36.76
C LEU A 398 1.72 -2.26 37.39
N LEU A 399 2.76 -1.96 38.19
CA LEU A 399 2.95 -0.65 38.79
C LEU A 399 3.08 0.46 37.74
N SER A 400 3.89 0.24 36.70
CA SER A 400 4.04 1.18 35.59
C SER A 400 2.71 1.44 34.89
N TYR A 401 1.94 0.37 34.62
CA TYR A 401 0.60 0.49 34.05
C TYR A 401 -0.34 1.29 34.94
N LEU A 402 -0.38 1.04 36.26
CA LEU A 402 -1.22 1.78 37.20
C LEU A 402 -0.83 3.26 37.28
N CYS A 403 0.48 3.55 37.40
CA CYS A 403 1.00 4.92 37.45
C CYS A 403 0.77 5.67 36.13
N ALA A 404 1.02 5.05 34.98
CA ALA A 404 0.80 5.66 33.68
C ALA A 404 -0.70 5.91 33.41
N THR A 405 -1.58 4.97 33.79
CA THR A 405 -3.03 5.12 33.67
C THR A 405 -3.53 6.22 34.59
N GLY A 406 -3.15 6.22 35.86
CA GLY A 406 -3.48 7.27 36.82
C GLY A 406 -2.97 8.64 36.39
N GLY A 407 -1.72 8.75 35.96
CA GLY A 407 -1.11 9.99 35.49
C GLY A 407 -1.79 10.54 34.23
N ALA A 408 -2.09 9.68 33.25
CA ALA A 408 -2.78 10.07 32.03
C ALA A 408 -4.21 10.56 32.30
N MET A 409 -4.98 9.83 33.12
CA MET A 409 -6.34 10.21 33.49
C MET A 409 -6.37 11.51 34.29
N SER A 410 -5.55 11.63 35.33
CA SER A 410 -5.46 12.84 36.15
C SER A 410 -5.04 14.05 35.32
N GLY A 411 -4.03 13.91 34.45
CA GLY A 411 -3.61 14.97 33.55
C GLY A 411 -4.70 15.38 32.56
N ALA A 412 -5.36 14.43 31.91
CA ALA A 412 -6.45 14.70 30.98
C ALA A 412 -7.64 15.39 31.65
N LEU A 413 -8.06 14.92 32.83
CA LEU A 413 -9.18 15.48 33.58
C LEU A 413 -8.86 16.88 34.11
N ALA A 414 -7.66 17.10 34.66
CA ALA A 414 -7.21 18.41 35.13
C ALA A 414 -7.17 19.43 33.98
N LEU A 415 -6.55 19.07 32.86
CA LEU A 415 -6.49 19.94 31.68
C LEU A 415 -7.88 20.23 31.12
N ASN A 416 -8.76 19.22 31.03
CA ASN A 416 -10.15 19.40 30.60
C ASN A 416 -10.93 20.33 31.53
N ALA A 417 -10.70 20.28 32.84
CA ALA A 417 -11.30 21.20 33.79
C ALA A 417 -10.79 22.64 33.59
N MET A 418 -9.49 22.83 33.30
CA MET A 418 -8.88 24.15 33.08
C MET A 418 -9.32 24.83 31.77
N VAL A 419 -9.60 24.05 30.72
CA VAL A 419 -10.09 24.57 29.43
C VAL A 419 -11.61 24.57 29.30
N LYS A 420 -12.35 24.18 30.35
CA LYS A 420 -13.81 24.18 30.39
C LYS A 420 -14.32 25.59 30.03
N ASN A 421 -15.22 25.66 29.03
CA ASN A 421 -15.81 26.89 28.46
C ASN A 421 -14.95 27.70 27.47
N LYS A 422 -13.76 27.24 27.06
CA LYS A 422 -12.98 27.89 25.98
C LYS A 422 -13.09 27.09 24.68
N ASN A 423 -13.62 27.70 23.61
CA ASN A 423 -13.57 27.18 22.23
C ASN A 423 -12.15 27.35 21.62
N SER A 424 -11.11 27.15 22.42
CA SER A 424 -9.74 27.40 22.03
C SER A 424 -9.09 26.14 21.47
N VAL A 425 -8.07 26.36 20.64
CA VAL A 425 -7.16 25.30 20.17
C VAL A 425 -6.58 24.52 21.37
N ALA A 426 -6.39 25.16 22.53
CA ALA A 426 -5.87 24.52 23.74
C ALA A 426 -6.75 23.37 24.24
N ALA A 427 -8.09 23.48 24.17
CA ALA A 427 -8.99 22.40 24.57
C ALA A 427 -8.87 21.15 23.69
N ARG A 428 -8.39 21.31 22.44
CA ARG A 428 -8.19 20.21 21.50
C ARG A 428 -6.79 19.59 21.59
N LEU A 429 -5.85 20.26 22.26
CA LEU A 429 -4.51 19.74 22.54
C LEU A 429 -4.45 18.95 23.86
N VAL A 430 -5.54 18.90 24.63
CA VAL A 430 -5.62 18.14 25.88
C VAL A 430 -5.27 16.65 25.69
N PRO A 431 -5.79 15.94 24.67
CA PRO A 431 -5.40 14.55 24.43
C PRO A 431 -3.90 14.38 24.17
N PHE A 432 -3.30 15.29 23.38
CA PHE A 432 -1.85 15.28 23.12
C PHE A 432 -1.05 15.48 24.41
N ALA A 433 -1.38 16.49 25.21
CA ALA A 433 -0.69 16.77 26.46
C ALA A 433 -0.80 15.62 27.48
N ALA A 434 -1.98 14.99 27.57
CA ALA A 434 -2.19 13.83 28.43
C ALA A 434 -1.39 12.60 27.96
N VAL A 435 -1.33 12.34 26.64
CA VAL A 435 -0.50 11.26 26.07
C VAL A 435 0.99 11.54 26.26
N ALA A 436 1.43 12.79 26.10
CA ALA A 436 2.81 13.18 26.34
C ALA A 436 3.21 12.96 27.80
N LEU A 437 2.37 13.41 28.76
CA LEU A 437 2.56 13.15 30.19
C LEU A 437 2.63 11.65 30.49
N ALA A 438 1.75 10.86 29.89
CA ALA A 438 1.75 9.41 30.08
C ALA A 438 3.06 8.77 29.61
N ASN A 439 3.61 9.21 28.47
CA ASN A 439 4.91 8.72 27.99
C ASN A 439 6.06 9.14 28.92
N CYS A 440 6.04 10.36 29.47
CA CYS A 440 7.01 10.82 30.46
C CYS A 440 6.98 10.02 31.78
N ILE A 441 5.86 9.34 32.09
CA ILE A 441 5.74 8.48 33.27
C ILE A 441 6.09 7.03 32.92
N ASN A 442 5.49 6.49 31.86
CA ASN A 442 5.57 5.07 31.51
C ASN A 442 6.99 4.62 31.15
N ILE A 443 7.70 5.40 30.32
CA ILE A 443 9.01 4.98 29.80
C ILE A 443 10.07 4.91 30.93
N PRO A 444 10.24 5.94 31.79
CA PRO A 444 11.16 5.83 32.91
C PRO A 444 10.79 4.72 33.90
N MET A 445 9.50 4.47 34.13
CA MET A 445 9.04 3.43 35.07
C MET A 445 9.39 2.03 34.57
N ILE A 446 9.14 1.73 33.29
CA ILE A 446 9.50 0.43 32.69
C ILE A 446 11.01 0.23 32.65
N ARG A 447 11.77 1.31 32.45
CA ARG A 447 13.24 1.29 32.35
C ARG A 447 13.94 1.69 33.65
N SER A 448 13.23 1.65 34.78
CA SER A 448 13.76 2.04 36.09
C SER A 448 15.01 1.26 36.49
N ASN A 449 15.10 -0.02 36.10
CA ASN A 449 16.31 -0.84 36.31
C ASN A 449 17.56 -0.25 35.68
N GLU A 450 17.45 0.32 34.48
CA GLU A 450 18.61 0.91 33.81
C GLU A 450 19.06 2.19 34.51
N VAL A 451 18.14 2.89 35.18
CA VAL A 451 18.45 4.07 36.00
C VAL A 451 19.11 3.67 37.32
N THR A 452 18.67 2.58 37.96
CA THR A 452 19.20 2.12 39.24
C THR A 452 20.49 1.31 39.10
N GLU A 453 20.57 0.38 38.15
CA GLU A 453 21.70 -0.53 37.95
C GLU A 453 22.69 -0.06 36.88
N GLY A 454 22.29 0.91 36.05
CA GLY A 454 23.06 1.35 34.88
C GLY A 454 22.77 0.50 33.64
N MET A 455 22.79 1.15 32.48
CA MET A 455 22.67 0.49 31.18
C MET A 455 23.98 -0.16 30.77
N GLU A 456 23.91 -1.35 30.17
CA GLU A 456 25.08 -2.10 29.69
C GLU A 456 25.81 -1.39 28.54
N LEU A 457 27.13 -1.24 28.71
CA LEU A 457 28.06 -0.74 27.72
C LEU A 457 28.83 -1.93 27.14
N ARG A 458 28.88 -2.05 25.81
CA ARG A 458 29.54 -3.14 25.10
C ARG A 458 30.60 -2.64 24.14
N ASP A 459 31.62 -3.44 23.85
CA ASP A 459 32.65 -3.11 22.86
C ASP A 459 32.15 -3.37 21.40
N GLU A 460 33.07 -3.28 20.44
CA GLU A 460 32.79 -3.61 19.04
C GLU A 460 32.43 -5.09 18.82
N ASN A 461 33.01 -5.98 19.62
CA ASN A 461 32.80 -7.42 19.58
C ASN A 461 31.49 -7.86 20.28
N GLY A 462 30.86 -6.96 21.04
CA GLY A 462 29.62 -7.21 21.79
C GLY A 462 29.83 -7.70 23.22
N GLU A 463 31.06 -7.69 23.72
CA GLU A 463 31.40 -8.05 25.10
C GLU A 463 31.01 -6.93 26.06
N LEU A 464 30.61 -7.29 27.29
CA LEU A 464 30.22 -6.32 28.31
C LEU A 464 31.47 -5.64 28.89
N VAL A 465 31.50 -4.31 28.81
CA VAL A 465 32.63 -3.47 29.22
C VAL A 465 32.35 -2.74 30.54
N GLY A 466 31.11 -2.35 30.79
CA GLY A 466 30.70 -1.67 32.02
C GLY A 466 29.21 -1.32 32.03
N ARG A 467 28.77 -0.57 33.05
CA ARG A 467 27.39 -0.06 33.14
C ARG A 467 27.37 1.43 33.45
N SER A 468 26.52 2.21 32.78
CA SER A 468 26.38 3.66 33.03
C SER A 468 24.94 4.08 33.29
N ARG A 469 24.74 4.88 34.34
CA ARG A 469 23.42 5.43 34.70
C ARG A 469 23.11 6.69 33.88
N GLN A 470 24.11 7.54 33.65
CA GLN A 470 23.94 8.72 32.79
C GLN A 470 23.47 8.37 31.37
N MET A 471 24.05 7.32 30.76
CA MET A 471 23.62 6.88 29.43
C MET A 471 22.21 6.31 29.42
N ALA A 472 21.77 5.68 30.53
CA ALA A 472 20.39 5.24 30.69
C ALA A 472 19.41 6.42 30.71
N ILE A 473 19.69 7.46 31.50
CA ILE A 473 18.86 8.67 31.58
C ILE A 473 18.75 9.36 30.22
N LEU A 474 19.88 9.53 29.52
CA LEU A 474 19.90 10.15 28.20
C LEU A 474 19.08 9.34 27.18
N SER A 475 19.22 8.01 27.19
CA SER A 475 18.47 7.11 26.31
C SER A 475 16.97 7.16 26.59
N ILE A 476 16.56 7.16 27.87
CA ILE A 476 15.16 7.30 28.28
C ILE A 476 14.58 8.63 27.81
N ALA A 477 15.34 9.74 27.92
CA ALA A 477 14.91 11.03 27.43
C ALA A 477 14.72 11.05 25.90
N GLN A 478 15.65 10.45 25.14
CA GLN A 478 15.55 10.32 23.69
C GLN A 478 14.35 9.49 23.24
N VAL A 479 14.09 8.34 23.90
CA VAL A 479 12.91 7.51 23.61
C VAL A 479 11.63 8.25 23.96
N THR A 480 11.58 8.93 25.11
CA THR A 480 10.43 9.76 25.51
C THR A 480 10.12 10.83 24.47
N LEU A 481 11.14 11.57 24.02
CA LEU A 481 10.99 12.59 22.97
C LEU A 481 10.50 11.98 21.66
N SER A 482 11.05 10.83 21.26
CA SER A 482 10.62 10.10 20.05
C SER A 482 9.14 9.71 20.13
N ARG A 483 8.66 9.19 21.27
CA ARG A 483 7.27 8.78 21.48
C ARG A 483 6.30 9.97 21.47
N ILE A 484 6.68 11.10 22.05
CA ILE A 484 5.90 12.35 21.95
C ILE A 484 5.85 12.82 20.50
N GLY A 485 6.97 12.75 19.78
CA GLY A 485 7.06 13.07 18.36
C GLY A 485 6.15 12.19 17.48
N MET A 486 5.99 10.91 17.81
CA MET A 486 5.09 10.00 17.08
C MET A 486 3.63 10.45 17.13
N ALA A 487 3.18 10.88 18.31
CA ALA A 487 1.78 11.26 18.58
C ALA A 487 1.45 12.72 18.20
N MET A 488 2.44 13.55 17.94
CA MET A 488 2.23 14.97 17.68
C MET A 488 1.46 15.20 16.36
N PRO A 489 1.84 14.62 15.20
CA PRO A 489 1.18 14.97 13.94
C PRO A 489 -0.29 14.55 13.90
N ASP A 490 -0.63 13.36 14.39
CA ASP A 490 -2.03 12.93 14.44
C ASP A 490 -2.84 13.72 15.47
N MET A 491 -2.34 13.91 16.69
CA MET A 491 -3.11 14.59 17.74
C MET A 491 -3.25 16.10 17.53
N VAL A 492 -2.33 16.73 16.77
CA VAL A 492 -2.39 18.17 16.46
C VAL A 492 -3.10 18.42 15.12
N MET A 493 -2.74 17.71 14.05
CA MET A 493 -3.30 17.99 12.73
C MET A 493 -4.74 17.49 12.60
N THR A 494 -5.08 16.34 13.18
CA THR A 494 -6.42 15.77 13.04
C THR A 494 -7.52 16.71 13.55
N PRO A 495 -7.41 17.32 14.75
CA PRO A 495 -8.37 18.33 15.20
C PRO A 495 -8.44 19.58 14.31
N ILE A 496 -7.31 20.01 13.72
CA ILE A 496 -7.27 21.18 12.83
C ILE A 496 -8.04 20.88 11.53
N ILE A 497 -7.78 19.72 10.92
CA ILE A 497 -8.46 19.25 9.71
C ILE A 497 -9.95 19.06 9.99
N MET A 498 -10.30 18.38 11.08
CA MET A 498 -11.70 18.15 11.46
C MET A 498 -12.45 19.45 11.75
N ASN A 499 -11.79 20.45 12.32
CA ASN A 499 -12.38 21.77 12.50
C ASN A 499 -12.69 22.47 11.17
N ARG A 500 -11.85 22.28 10.15
CA ARG A 500 -12.11 22.79 8.80
C ARG A 500 -13.29 22.07 8.15
N ILE A 501 -13.37 20.75 8.31
CA ILE A 501 -14.46 19.91 7.80
C ILE A 501 -15.79 20.28 8.46
N THR A 502 -15.84 20.33 9.79
CA THR A 502 -17.08 20.60 10.56
C THR A 502 -17.66 22.01 10.34
N ARG A 503 -16.83 22.97 9.89
CA ARG A 503 -17.27 24.33 9.53
C ARG A 503 -17.97 24.42 8.17
N THR A 504 -17.91 23.38 7.32
CA THR A 504 -18.59 23.39 6.02
C THR A 504 -20.12 23.34 6.16
N MET A 505 -20.83 23.94 5.20
CA MET A 505 -22.30 23.97 5.17
C MET A 505 -22.90 22.55 5.24
N TYR A 506 -22.23 21.57 4.62
CA TYR A 506 -22.64 20.17 4.63
C TYR A 506 -22.72 19.55 6.04
N TYR A 507 -21.72 19.82 6.89
CA TYR A 507 -21.70 19.34 8.27
C TYR A 507 -22.65 20.11 9.18
N ARG A 508 -22.86 21.41 8.92
CA ARG A 508 -23.78 22.24 9.72
C ARG A 508 -25.25 21.92 9.47
N THR A 509 -25.59 21.48 8.26
CA THR A 509 -26.98 21.19 7.86
C THR A 509 -27.45 19.78 8.21
N ARG A 510 -26.53 18.85 8.50
CA ARG A 510 -26.83 17.43 8.74
C ARG A 510 -26.31 16.96 10.11
N PRO A 511 -27.15 16.98 11.16
CA PRO A 511 -26.73 16.67 12.54
C PRO A 511 -26.14 15.27 12.72
N TRP A 512 -26.59 14.27 11.94
CA TRP A 512 -26.07 12.91 11.99
C TRP A 512 -24.62 12.78 11.49
N MET A 513 -24.12 13.76 10.73
CA MET A 513 -22.73 13.73 10.25
C MET A 513 -21.71 13.85 11.39
N LYS A 514 -22.12 14.28 12.59
CA LYS A 514 -21.25 14.27 13.78
C LYS A 514 -20.71 12.87 14.12
N TYR A 515 -21.47 11.82 13.82
CA TYR A 515 -21.00 10.44 14.04
C TYR A 515 -19.89 10.03 13.06
N SER A 516 -19.78 10.72 11.91
CA SER A 516 -18.67 10.50 10.97
C SER A 516 -17.33 11.05 11.48
N GLU A 517 -17.33 11.88 12.53
CA GLU A 517 -16.08 12.41 13.09
C GLU A 517 -15.17 11.29 13.59
N TYR A 518 -15.74 10.24 14.20
CA TYR A 518 -15.00 9.08 14.70
C TYR A 518 -14.20 8.38 13.59
N PRO A 519 -14.81 7.80 12.53
CA PRO A 519 -14.06 7.11 11.49
C PRO A 519 -13.10 8.03 10.73
N ILE A 520 -13.43 9.31 10.54
CA ILE A 520 -12.53 10.26 9.86
C ILE A 520 -11.31 10.55 10.73
N GLN A 521 -11.49 10.82 12.02
CA GLN A 521 -10.38 11.06 12.94
C GLN A 521 -9.50 9.82 13.08
N THR A 522 -10.09 8.64 13.23
CA THR A 522 -9.37 7.36 13.23
C THR A 522 -8.56 7.18 11.94
N MET A 523 -9.14 7.44 10.76
CA MET A 523 -8.43 7.31 9.49
C MET A 523 -7.29 8.32 9.34
N LEU A 524 -7.50 9.58 9.71
CA LEU A 524 -6.47 10.63 9.68
C LEU A 524 -5.33 10.30 10.65
N ALA A 525 -5.65 9.84 11.86
CA ALA A 525 -4.67 9.41 12.84
C ALA A 525 -3.88 8.20 12.34
N GLY A 526 -4.55 7.21 11.74
CA GLY A 526 -3.91 6.05 11.14
C GLY A 526 -2.93 6.42 10.04
N MET A 527 -3.32 7.29 9.10
CA MET A 527 -2.42 7.75 8.04
C MET A 527 -1.21 8.47 8.60
N ALA A 528 -1.39 9.34 9.59
CA ALA A 528 -0.27 10.03 10.23
C ALA A 528 0.66 9.03 10.95
N LEU A 529 0.13 8.16 11.80
CA LEU A 529 0.90 7.14 12.55
C LEU A 529 1.68 6.20 11.63
N PHE A 530 1.10 5.80 10.50
CA PHE A 530 1.77 4.93 9.53
C PHE A 530 3.13 5.49 9.09
N PHE A 531 3.24 6.81 8.94
CA PHE A 531 4.48 7.48 8.57
C PHE A 531 5.29 7.91 9.80
N THR A 532 4.65 8.47 10.82
CA THR A 532 5.35 9.10 11.95
C THR A 532 5.98 8.09 12.89
N THR A 533 5.35 6.94 13.13
CA THR A 533 5.91 5.88 13.98
C THR A 533 7.30 5.43 13.50
N PRO A 534 7.48 4.95 12.25
CA PRO A 534 8.80 4.51 11.79
C PRO A 534 9.80 5.67 11.66
N MET A 535 9.37 6.87 11.27
CA MET A 535 10.25 8.05 11.18
C MET A 535 10.78 8.47 12.54
N CYS A 536 9.91 8.55 13.55
CA CYS A 536 10.31 8.94 14.90
C CYS A 536 11.14 7.86 15.59
N CYS A 537 10.83 6.57 15.40
CA CYS A 537 11.68 5.48 15.87
C CYS A 537 13.10 5.57 15.27
N ALA A 538 13.21 6.02 14.02
CA ALA A 538 14.47 6.20 13.30
C ALA A 538 15.25 7.47 13.68
N LEU A 539 14.69 8.41 14.45
CA LEU A 539 15.37 9.68 14.79
C LEU A 539 16.74 9.43 15.44
N PHE A 540 16.77 8.54 16.43
CA PHE A 540 17.98 8.20 17.17
C PHE A 540 18.41 6.75 16.86
N PRO A 541 19.70 6.51 16.60
CA PRO A 541 20.22 5.17 16.36
C PRO A 541 19.96 4.24 17.55
N GLN A 542 19.70 2.95 17.27
CA GLN A 542 19.48 1.94 18.32
C GLN A 542 20.80 1.60 19.05
N LYS A 543 21.89 1.41 18.30
CA LYS A 543 23.25 1.22 18.84
C LYS A 543 24.06 2.49 18.62
N THR A 544 24.48 3.14 19.70
CA THR A 544 25.20 4.42 19.65
C THR A 544 26.60 4.26 20.22
N ALA A 545 27.60 4.78 19.51
CA ALA A 545 28.99 4.84 19.95
C ALA A 545 29.22 6.04 20.88
N VAL A 546 29.97 5.83 21.96
CA VAL A 546 30.36 6.85 22.94
C VAL A 546 31.83 6.65 23.28
N GLU A 547 32.60 7.73 23.22
CA GLU A 547 33.96 7.75 23.74
C GLU A 547 33.96 7.58 25.26
N VAL A 548 34.86 6.75 25.78
CA VAL A 548 34.93 6.47 27.23
C VAL A 548 35.15 7.76 28.03
N THR A 549 35.88 8.74 27.49
CA THR A 549 36.13 10.06 28.10
C THR A 549 34.85 10.87 28.38
N LYS A 550 33.74 10.57 27.71
CA LYS A 550 32.44 11.24 27.90
C LYS A 550 31.54 10.54 28.94
N LEU A 551 31.98 9.41 29.51
CA LEU A 551 31.23 8.66 30.52
C LEU A 551 31.48 9.20 31.93
N GLU A 552 30.75 8.67 32.91
CA GLU A 552 30.94 8.97 34.34
C GLU A 552 32.36 8.61 34.79
N ALA A 553 33.00 9.45 35.62
CA ALA A 553 34.38 9.24 36.06
C ALA A 553 34.60 7.89 36.78
N SER A 554 33.58 7.35 37.45
CA SER A 554 33.61 6.02 38.07
C SER A 554 33.67 4.91 37.02
N VAL A 555 32.89 5.02 35.95
CA VAL A 555 32.83 4.06 34.84
C VAL A 555 34.10 4.15 34.00
N GLN A 556 34.64 5.36 33.78
CA GLN A 556 35.93 5.53 33.12
C GLN A 556 37.05 4.76 33.84
N LYS A 557 37.15 4.89 35.17
CA LYS A 557 38.15 4.18 35.97
C LYS A 557 37.99 2.66 35.88
N GLU A 558 36.75 2.17 35.83
CA GLU A 558 36.44 0.74 35.67
C GLU A 558 36.83 0.21 34.28
N ILE A 559 36.64 1.01 33.23
CA ILE A 559 36.98 0.61 31.86
C ILE A 559 38.50 0.69 31.64
N PHE A 560 39.15 1.74 32.11
CA PHE A 560 40.60 1.93 31.98
C PHE A 560 41.44 1.00 32.87
N SER A 561 40.84 0.34 33.86
CA SER A 561 41.54 -0.68 34.65
C SER A 561 41.62 -2.04 33.94
N ARG A 562 40.92 -2.22 32.82
CA ARG A 562 41.01 -3.42 31.99
C ARG A 562 42.26 -3.39 31.11
N ALA A 563 42.86 -4.55 30.89
CA ALA A 563 44.04 -4.69 30.03
C ALA A 563 43.76 -4.37 28.55
N ASP A 564 42.49 -4.49 28.14
CA ASP A 564 41.96 -4.31 26.80
C ASP A 564 40.99 -3.11 26.71
N ALA A 565 41.29 -2.01 27.41
CA ALA A 565 40.40 -0.85 27.52
C ALA A 565 40.04 -0.24 26.14
N PRO A 566 38.78 -0.33 25.68
CA PRO A 566 38.37 0.24 24.41
C PRO A 566 38.27 1.78 24.51
N GLU A 567 38.65 2.50 23.47
CA GLU A 567 38.47 3.96 23.41
C GLU A 567 36.99 4.35 23.21
N VAL A 568 36.23 3.48 22.54
CA VAL A 568 34.82 3.69 22.19
C VAL A 568 34.00 2.48 22.64
N VAL A 569 32.89 2.76 23.32
CA VAL A 569 31.90 1.76 23.73
C VAL A 569 30.55 2.04 23.12
N PHE A 570 29.70 1.02 23.05
CA PHE A 570 28.37 1.06 22.46
C PHE A 570 27.31 0.75 23.50
N TYR A 571 26.23 1.53 23.49
CA TYR A 571 25.03 1.24 24.28
C TYR A 571 23.83 1.04 23.38
N ASN A 572 22.85 0.27 23.86
CA ASN A 572 21.58 0.08 23.17
C ASN A 572 20.52 1.02 23.74
N LYS A 573 20.10 2.01 22.95
CA LYS A 573 19.07 2.98 23.31
C LYS A 573 17.73 2.31 23.59
N GLY A 574 17.41 1.19 22.94
CA GLY A 574 16.08 0.56 22.98
C GLY A 574 15.05 1.27 22.09
N LEU A 575 13.80 0.79 22.17
CA LEU A 575 12.67 1.13 21.29
C LEU A 575 11.62 2.06 21.90
#